data_AF-A0A0N4VVL8-F1
#
_entry.id   AF-A0A0N4VVL8-F1
#
_cell.length_a   1.000
_cell.length_b   1.000
_cell.length_c   1.000
_cell.angle_alpha   90.00
_cell.angle_beta   90.00
_cell.angle_gamma   90.00
#
_symmetry.space_group_name_H-M   'P 1'
#
loop_
_entity.id
_entity.type
_entity.pdbx_description
1 polymer ?
#
loop_
_entity_poly.entity_id
_entity_poly.type
_entity_poly.pdbx_seq_one_letter_code
_entity_poly.pdbx_strand_id
1 'polypeptide(L)'
;MSTLVAQLASKEPHYIRCIKPNEEKSSTIFDVERVEHQVRYLGLLENVRVRRAGFVYRCGYDRFINRYKMLCPDTWPNPRGGSPRDNCARILKHVGMHDDCVFGKTKVTSDV
;
A
#
# COMPACT_ATOMS: atom_id res chain seq x y z
N MET A 1 6.61 -18.07 -23.56
CA MET A 1 6.84 -17.19 -22.39
C MET A 1 6.18 -15.81 -22.50
N SER A 2 5.88 -15.30 -23.69
CA SER A 2 5.28 -13.97 -23.89
C SER A 2 3.83 -13.83 -23.38
N THR A 3 2.98 -14.84 -23.58
CA THR A 3 1.55 -14.75 -23.24
C THR A 3 1.28 -14.63 -21.74
N LEU A 4 1.98 -15.40 -20.91
CA LEU A 4 1.82 -15.37 -19.45
C LEU A 4 2.22 -14.01 -18.86
N VAL A 5 3.36 -13.47 -19.28
CA VAL A 5 3.84 -12.16 -18.80
C VAL A 5 2.88 -11.04 -19.22
N ALA A 6 2.37 -11.09 -20.45
CA ALA A 6 1.37 -10.13 -20.93
C ALA A 6 0.08 -10.18 -20.10
N GLN A 7 -0.40 -11.37 -19.73
CA GLN A 7 -1.58 -11.52 -18.88
C GLN A 7 -1.33 -11.02 -17.46
N LEU A 8 -0.18 -11.32 -16.86
CA LEU A 8 0.17 -10.84 -15.52
C LEU A 8 0.32 -9.32 -15.47
N ALA A 9 0.87 -8.70 -16.51
CA ALA A 9 1.01 -7.25 -16.61
C ALA A 9 -0.35 -6.51 -16.70
N SER A 10 -1.41 -7.19 -17.14
CA SER A 10 -2.77 -6.63 -17.21
C SER A 10 -3.50 -6.58 -15.87
N LYS A 11 -2.92 -7.16 -14.80
CA LYS A 11 -3.55 -7.35 -13.48
C LYS A 11 -2.78 -6.64 -12.38
N GLU A 12 -3.43 -6.47 -11.23
CA GLU A 12 -2.78 -6.04 -9.99
C GLU A 12 -2.05 -7.25 -9.35
N PRO A 13 -0.71 -7.24 -9.25
CA PRO A 13 0.03 -8.39 -8.76
C PRO A 13 0.07 -8.43 -7.23
N HIS A 14 -0.29 -9.57 -6.66
CA HIS A 14 -0.08 -9.89 -5.25
C HIS A 14 0.98 -10.99 -5.12
N TYR A 15 2.09 -10.68 -4.46
CA TYR A 15 3.22 -11.60 -4.33
C TYR A 15 3.18 -12.34 -2.99
N ILE A 16 3.24 -13.67 -3.03
CA ILE A 16 3.38 -14.54 -1.87
C ILE A 16 4.79 -15.16 -1.91
N ARG A 17 5.52 -15.09 -0.79
CA ARG A 17 6.87 -15.65 -0.64
C ARG A 17 6.83 -16.79 0.37
N CYS A 18 7.05 -18.00 -0.09
CA CYS A 18 7.10 -19.18 0.77
C CYS A 18 8.52 -19.33 1.34
N ILE A 19 8.62 -19.65 2.63
CA ILE A 19 9.90 -19.86 3.33
C ILE A 19 9.91 -21.29 3.88
N LYS A 20 11.00 -22.02 3.62
CA LYS A 20 11.19 -23.38 4.14
C LYS A 20 11.85 -23.31 5.54
N PRO A 21 11.22 -23.86 6.60
CA PRO A 21 11.72 -23.70 7.96
C PRO A 21 12.92 -24.60 8.31
N ASN A 22 13.07 -25.77 7.67
CA ASN A 22 14.18 -26.72 7.87
C ASN A 22 14.25 -27.72 6.70
N GLU A 23 15.35 -28.47 6.56
CA GLU A 23 15.50 -29.53 5.55
C GLU A 23 14.93 -30.89 5.96
N GLU A 24 14.85 -31.15 7.27
CA GLU A 24 14.38 -32.41 7.87
C GLU A 24 12.86 -32.65 7.70
N LYS A 25 12.14 -31.72 7.06
CA LYS A 25 10.68 -31.73 6.87
C LYS A 25 9.91 -31.86 8.20
N SER A 26 10.52 -31.43 9.30
CA SER A 26 9.89 -31.43 10.61
C SER A 26 9.01 -30.19 10.78
N SER A 27 7.83 -30.32 11.37
CA SER A 27 6.97 -29.18 11.71
C SER A 27 7.44 -28.42 12.95
N THR A 28 8.33 -29.00 13.75
CA THR A 28 8.76 -28.44 15.04
C THR A 28 10.12 -27.77 14.99
N ILE A 29 10.91 -28.03 13.94
CA ILE A 29 12.28 -27.51 13.82
C ILE A 29 12.26 -26.21 13.01
N PHE A 30 12.92 -25.18 13.53
CA PHE A 30 13.11 -23.92 12.83
C PHE A 30 14.60 -23.61 12.76
N ASP A 31 15.16 -23.69 11.55
CA ASP A 31 16.55 -23.37 11.26
C ASP A 31 16.66 -21.88 10.92
N VAL A 32 17.16 -21.12 11.89
CA VAL A 32 17.28 -19.66 11.81
C VAL A 32 18.23 -19.24 10.69
N GLU A 33 19.39 -19.90 10.56
CA GLU A 33 20.41 -19.53 9.57
C GLU A 33 19.89 -19.74 8.15
N ARG A 34 19.19 -20.85 7.93
CA ARG A 34 18.54 -21.15 6.64
C ARG A 34 17.43 -20.17 6.31
N VAL A 35 16.58 -19.84 7.27
CA VAL A 35 15.50 -18.88 7.07
C VAL A 35 16.07 -17.48 6.82
N GLU A 36 17.08 -17.07 7.57
CA GLU A 36 17.77 -15.80 7.37
C GLU A 36 18.41 -15.71 5.99
N HIS A 37 19.08 -16.77 5.53
CA HIS A 37 19.62 -16.83 4.18
C HIS A 37 18.52 -16.65 3.13
N GLN A 38 17.36 -17.31 3.28
CA GLN A 38 16.22 -17.13 2.36
C GLN A 38 15.68 -15.69 2.39
N VAL A 39 15.55 -15.09 3.57
CA VAL A 39 15.07 -13.70 3.73
C VAL A 39 15.99 -12.71 3.03
N ARG A 40 17.32 -12.87 3.20
CA ARG A 40 18.34 -12.03 2.55
C ARG A 40 18.40 -12.28 1.04
N TYR A 41 18.40 -13.54 0.60
CA TYR A 41 18.46 -13.91 -0.82
C TYR A 41 17.23 -13.42 -1.61
N LEU A 42 16.03 -13.52 -1.03
CA LEU A 42 14.79 -13.01 -1.62
C LEU A 42 14.67 -11.48 -1.53
N GLY A 43 15.60 -10.81 -0.85
CA GLY A 43 15.60 -9.36 -0.64
C GLY A 43 14.35 -8.88 0.09
N LEU A 44 13.81 -9.65 1.04
CA LEU A 44 12.52 -9.31 1.66
C LEU A 44 12.60 -8.00 2.43
N LEU A 45 13.72 -7.75 3.11
CA LEU A 45 13.93 -6.51 3.87
C LEU A 45 14.06 -5.30 2.93
N GLU A 46 14.80 -5.45 1.84
CA GLU A 46 14.98 -4.42 0.81
C GLU A 46 13.65 -4.10 0.14
N ASN A 47 12.85 -5.11 -0.19
CA ASN A 47 11.51 -4.95 -0.75
C ASN A 47 10.58 -4.17 0.19
N VAL A 48 10.65 -4.45 1.50
CA VAL A 48 9.89 -3.70 2.50
C VAL A 48 10.41 -2.27 2.62
N ARG A 49 11.73 -2.07 2.65
CA ARG A 49 12.34 -0.73 2.74
C ARG A 49 12.01 0.13 1.53
N VAL A 50 12.11 -0.39 0.31
CA VAL A 50 11.75 0.33 -0.92
C VAL A 50 10.27 0.69 -0.93
N ARG A 51 9.40 -0.19 -0.45
CA ARG A 51 7.97 0.12 -0.31
C ARG A 51 7.74 1.27 0.68
N ARG A 52 8.40 1.24 1.84
CA ARG A 52 8.26 2.27 2.90
C ARG A 52 8.94 3.60 2.57
N ALA A 53 10.03 3.58 1.80
CA ALA A 53 10.75 4.78 1.38
C ALA A 53 9.98 5.61 0.34
N GLY A 54 8.89 5.09 -0.21
CA GLY A 54 7.94 5.87 -0.98
C GLY A 54 6.56 5.86 -0.32
N PHE A 55 5.65 6.68 -0.84
CA PHE A 55 4.26 6.68 -0.43
C PHE A 55 3.60 5.30 -0.67
N VAL A 56 3.55 4.48 0.38
CA VAL A 56 3.06 3.09 0.36
C VAL A 56 1.60 3.04 -0.08
N TYR A 57 0.83 4.04 0.36
CA TYR A 57 -0.58 4.14 0.03
C TYR A 57 -0.80 5.13 -1.10
N ARG A 58 -1.52 4.71 -2.14
CA ARG A 58 -1.97 5.57 -3.22
C ARG A 58 -3.44 5.32 -3.49
N CYS A 59 -4.27 6.35 -3.30
CA CYS A 59 -5.71 6.23 -3.50
C CYS A 59 -6.21 7.33 -4.44
N GLY A 60 -7.09 6.96 -5.38
CA GLY A 60 -7.78 7.95 -6.21
C GLY A 60 -8.68 8.84 -5.38
N TYR A 61 -8.79 10.12 -5.76
CA TYR A 61 -9.56 11.09 -4.97
C TYR A 61 -11.01 10.65 -4.76
N ASP A 62 -11.70 10.16 -5.79
CA ASP A 62 -13.09 9.71 -5.66
C ASP A 62 -13.25 8.53 -4.69
N ARG A 63 -12.33 7.56 -4.76
CA ARG A 63 -12.32 6.41 -3.85
C ARG A 63 -12.05 6.85 -2.41
N PHE A 64 -11.16 7.81 -2.21
CA PHE A 64 -10.85 8.36 -0.90
C PHE A 64 -12.06 9.10 -0.32
N ILE A 65 -12.67 10.01 -1.07
CA ILE A 65 -13.85 10.76 -0.63
C ILE A 65 -14.99 9.81 -0.30
N ASN A 66 -15.32 8.87 -1.18
CA ASN A 66 -16.41 7.93 -0.93
C ASN A 66 -16.20 7.09 0.33
N ARG A 67 -14.95 6.75 0.65
CA ARG A 67 -14.61 5.99 1.85
C ARG A 67 -14.58 6.84 3.12
N TYR A 68 -14.13 8.09 3.04
CA TYR A 68 -13.79 8.91 4.21
C TYR A 68 -14.62 10.19 4.38
N LYS A 69 -15.59 10.46 3.50
CA LYS A 69 -16.45 11.66 3.57
C LYS A 69 -17.22 11.82 4.88
N MET A 70 -17.46 10.72 5.59
CA MET A 70 -18.12 10.70 6.90
C MET A 70 -17.24 11.23 8.04
N LEU A 71 -15.92 11.32 7.83
CA LEU A 71 -14.99 11.83 8.84
C LEU A 71 -15.05 13.34 8.98
N CYS A 72 -15.59 14.07 8.00
CA CYS A 72 -15.69 15.52 8.02
C CYS A 72 -17.13 15.99 7.75
N PRO A 73 -17.74 16.80 8.64
CA PRO A 73 -19.10 17.32 8.45
C PRO A 73 -19.31 18.12 7.16
N ASP A 74 -18.25 18.73 6.61
CA ASP A 74 -18.33 19.54 5.40
C ASP A 74 -18.38 18.70 4.11
N THR A 75 -17.89 17.46 4.16
CA THR A 75 -17.91 16.53 3.03
C THR A 75 -19.07 15.52 3.11
N TRP A 76 -19.73 15.43 4.26
CA TRP A 76 -20.89 14.57 4.50
C TRP A 76 -22.21 15.31 4.21
N PRO A 77 -23.25 14.65 3.65
CA PRO A 77 -23.24 13.34 2.99
C PRO A 77 -22.66 13.36 1.57
N ASN A 78 -22.62 14.55 0.95
CA ASN A 78 -21.93 14.83 -0.31
C ASN A 78 -21.16 16.15 -0.16
N PRO A 79 -19.99 16.29 -0.81
CA PRO A 79 -19.23 17.53 -0.75
C PRO A 79 -20.02 18.71 -1.31
N ARG A 80 -20.00 19.85 -0.62
CA ARG A 80 -20.76 21.07 -0.99
C ARG A 80 -20.15 21.85 -2.17
N GLY A 81 -19.38 21.19 -3.03
CA GLY A 81 -18.60 21.77 -4.12
C GLY A 81 -17.08 21.71 -3.89
N GLY A 82 -16.31 22.12 -4.89
CA GLY A 82 -14.84 22.04 -4.90
C GLY A 82 -14.30 20.85 -5.68
N SER A 83 -13.00 20.87 -6.00
CA SER A 83 -12.37 19.76 -6.71
C SER A 83 -12.25 18.52 -5.80
N PRO A 84 -12.17 17.29 -6.35
CA PRO A 84 -11.92 16.09 -5.56
C PRO A 84 -10.66 16.20 -4.68
N ARG A 85 -9.63 16.91 -5.17
CA ARG A 85 -8.42 17.20 -4.39
C ARG A 85 -8.72 18.03 -3.14
N ASP A 86 -9.49 19.10 -3.29
CA ASP A 86 -9.84 20.00 -2.18
C ASP A 86 -10.67 19.28 -1.12
N ASN A 87 -11.59 18.42 -1.56
CA ASN A 87 -12.42 17.62 -0.65
C ASN A 87 -11.58 16.61 0.14
N CYS A 88 -10.59 15.95 -0.49
CA CYS A 88 -9.64 15.12 0.25
C CYS A 88 -8.79 15.93 1.23
N ALA A 89 -8.32 17.11 0.83
CA ALA A 89 -7.54 17.99 1.70
C ALA A 89 -8.35 18.46 2.92
N ARG A 90 -9.63 18.77 2.77
CA ARG A 90 -10.52 19.10 3.88
C ARG A 90 -10.69 17.96 4.88
N ILE A 91 -10.91 16.74 4.38
CA ILE A 91 -11.00 15.54 5.23
C ILE A 91 -9.69 15.34 6.00
N LEU A 92 -8.55 15.38 5.32
CA LEU A 92 -7.24 15.17 5.94
C LEU A 92 -6.89 16.28 6.95
N LYS A 93 -7.24 17.53 6.65
CA LYS A 93 -7.08 18.66 7.57
C LYS A 93 -7.96 18.51 8.81
N HIS A 94 -9.19 18.04 8.66
CA HIS A 94 -10.09 17.80 9.79
C HIS A 94 -9.59 16.68 10.72
N VAL A 95 -8.96 15.65 10.15
CA VAL A 95 -8.39 14.51 10.90
C VAL A 95 -6.99 14.83 11.45
N GLY A 96 -6.35 15.92 11.02
CA GLY A 96 -5.00 16.30 11.46
C GLY A 96 -3.87 15.51 10.82
N MET A 97 -4.10 14.89 9.66
CA MET A 97 -3.11 14.08 8.92
C MET A 97 -2.72 14.71 7.58
N HIS A 98 -2.88 16.02 7.45
CA HIS A 98 -2.61 16.73 6.21
C HIS A 98 -1.12 16.70 5.82
N ASP A 99 -0.22 16.77 6.81
CA ASP A 99 1.22 16.93 6.57
C ASP A 99 1.93 15.60 6.25
N ASP A 100 1.33 14.47 6.60
CA ASP A 100 1.82 13.11 6.26
C ASP A 100 1.36 12.66 4.86
N CYS A 101 0.63 13.53 4.14
CA CYS A 101 0.00 13.22 2.87
C CYS A 101 0.46 14.17 1.75
N VAL A 102 0.74 13.60 0.59
CA VAL A 102 1.06 14.32 -0.64
C VAL A 102 -0.05 14.16 -1.67
N PHE A 103 -0.36 15.26 -2.35
CA PHE A 103 -1.42 15.34 -3.34
C PHE A 103 -0.84 15.31 -4.75
N GLY A 104 -1.07 14.21 -5.48
CA GLY A 104 -0.74 14.10 -6.89
C GLY A 104 -1.82 14.69 -7.80
N LYS A 105 -1.69 14.50 -9.12
CA LYS A 105 -2.69 14.99 -10.09
C LYS A 105 -4.06 14.29 -9.95
N THR A 106 -4.07 12.99 -9.66
CA THR A 106 -5.29 12.16 -9.62
C THR A 106 -5.44 11.34 -8.34
N LYS A 107 -4.43 11.35 -7.47
CA LYS A 107 -4.34 10.47 -6.30
C LYS A 107 -3.76 11.20 -5.10
N VAL A 108 -4.23 10.85 -3.91
CA VAL A 108 -3.58 11.17 -2.64
C VAL A 108 -2.63 10.03 -2.25
N THR A 109 -1.48 10.39 -1.70
CA THR A 109 -0.43 9.45 -1.33
C THR A 109 0.06 9.74 0.08
N SER A 110 0.18 8.75 0.96
CA SER A 110 0.65 8.95 2.34
C SER A 110 2.00 8.28 2.56
N ASP A 111 2.89 8.98 3.28
CA ASP A 111 4.13 8.41 3.81
C ASP A 111 3.76 7.68 5.10
N VAL A 112 4.05 6.38 5.19
CA VAL A 112 3.80 5.55 6.38
C VAL A 112 5.08 4.81 6.77
#